data_AF-Q5YJQ3-F1
#
_entry.id   AF-Q5YJQ3-F1
#
_cell.length_a   1.000
_cell.length_b   1.000
_cell.length_c   1.000
_cell.angle_alpha   90.00
_cell.angle_beta   90.00
_cell.angle_gamma   90.00
#
_symmetry.space_group_name_H-M   'P 1'
#
loop_
_entity.id
_entity.type
_entity.pdbx_description
1 polymer ?
#
loop_
_entity_poly.entity_id
_entity_poly.type
_entity_poly.pdbx_seq_one_letter_code
_entity_poly.pdbx_strand_id
1 'polypeptide(L)'
;QIIAFTKYSNKYESDDGKKEIQTQLDKMKKYATVIRVLAHTQLRKMKGLKQKKAHLMEIQVNGGTIAEKVDYAYGFFEKQIPVDAVFQKDEMIDIIGVTKGKGYEGVVTRWGVTRLPRKTHRGLRKVACIGAWHPARVSYTVARAGQNGYHHRTEMNKKIYRLGKSGDESHQAVTEFDRTEKDITPMGGFPHYGVVNDDYILINGCCVGPKKRVVTLRQSLLKQTSRLALEEIKLKFIDTSSNLVMAASRPPGEAQVSGRLKA
;
A
#
# COMPACT_ATOMS: atom_id res chain seq x y z
N GLN A 1 -2.87 33.01 1.98
CA GLN A 1 -2.53 31.65 1.48
C GLN A 1 -1.62 31.83 0.28
N ILE A 2 -0.40 31.28 0.29
CA ILE A 2 0.46 31.28 -0.91
C ILE A 2 -0.10 30.22 -1.86
N ILE A 3 -0.65 30.65 -3.00
CA ILE A 3 -1.14 29.75 -4.03
C ILE A 3 0.09 29.29 -4.85
N ALA A 4 0.42 28.01 -4.75
CA ALA A 4 1.52 27.42 -5.51
C ALA A 4 1.12 27.22 -6.99
N PHE A 5 2.10 27.26 -7.90
CA PHE A 5 1.91 27.07 -9.35
C PHE A 5 1.04 28.12 -10.08
N THR A 6 0.70 29.26 -9.47
CA THR A 6 -0.06 30.34 -10.15
C THR A 6 0.59 30.79 -11.46
N LYS A 7 1.90 31.07 -11.45
CA LYS A 7 2.64 31.46 -12.66
C LYS A 7 2.57 30.41 -13.76
N TYR A 8 2.54 29.13 -13.41
CA TYR A 8 2.47 28.03 -14.39
C TYR A 8 1.04 27.84 -14.90
N SER A 9 0.04 27.95 -14.01
CA SER A 9 -1.38 27.89 -14.38
C SER A 9 -1.73 28.93 -15.43
N ASN A 10 -1.23 30.16 -15.27
CA ASN A 10 -1.49 31.25 -16.21
C ASN A 10 -0.95 30.98 -17.63
N LYS A 11 0.01 30.06 -17.80
CA LYS A 11 0.51 29.67 -19.13
C LYS A 11 -0.56 28.97 -19.97
N TYR A 12 -1.51 28.27 -19.34
CA TYR A 12 -2.62 27.64 -20.05
C TYR A 12 -3.66 28.65 -20.55
N GLU A 13 -3.64 29.89 -20.06
CA GLU A 13 -4.54 30.96 -20.51
C GLU A 13 -3.97 31.70 -21.72
N SER A 14 -2.66 31.98 -21.72
CA SER A 14 -1.96 32.66 -22.82
C SER A 14 -1.67 31.75 -24.01
N ASP A 15 -1.81 32.25 -25.24
CA ASP A 15 -1.47 31.50 -26.46
C ASP A 15 0.02 31.15 -26.55
N ASP A 16 0.90 32.04 -26.09
CA ASP A 16 2.34 31.78 -26.05
C ASP A 16 2.70 30.68 -25.05
N GLY A 17 2.04 30.63 -23.91
CA GLY A 17 2.21 29.57 -22.92
C GLY A 17 1.71 28.21 -23.41
N LYS A 18 0.58 28.17 -24.15
CA LYS A 18 0.11 26.93 -24.81
C LYS A 18 1.10 26.42 -25.85
N LYS A 19 1.68 27.32 -26.66
CA LYS A 19 2.75 26.97 -27.62
C LYS A 19 3.99 26.42 -26.92
N GLU A 20 4.37 27.00 -25.78
CA GLU A 20 5.49 26.51 -24.97
C GLU A 20 5.23 25.07 -24.48
N ILE A 21 4.04 24.79 -23.95
CA ILE A 21 3.63 23.46 -23.49
C ILE A 21 3.68 22.45 -24.65
N GLN A 22 3.12 22.81 -25.80
CA GLN A 22 3.14 21.95 -26.98
C GLN A 22 4.58 21.65 -27.44
N THR A 23 5.45 22.67 -27.42
CA THR A 23 6.88 22.49 -27.74
C THR A 23 7.57 21.55 -26.76
N GLN A 24 7.21 21.58 -25.47
CA GLN A 24 7.73 20.63 -24.49
C GLN A 24 7.22 19.20 -24.74
N LEU A 25 5.94 19.03 -25.09
CA LEU A 25 5.37 17.74 -25.49
C LEU A 25 6.11 17.19 -26.72
N ASP A 26 6.34 18.00 -27.74
CA ASP A 26 7.05 17.57 -28.96
C ASP A 26 8.51 17.19 -28.68
N LYS A 27 9.19 17.91 -27.77
CA LYS A 27 10.53 17.52 -27.29
C LYS A 27 10.49 16.18 -26.58
N MET A 28 9.49 15.92 -25.74
CA MET A 28 9.31 14.63 -25.07
C MET A 28 9.10 13.51 -26.10
N LYS A 29 8.27 13.73 -27.12
CA LYS A 29 8.02 12.73 -28.18
C LYS A 29 9.29 12.38 -28.97
N LYS A 30 10.18 13.35 -29.20
CA LYS A 30 11.40 13.17 -30.01
C LYS A 30 12.58 12.57 -29.24
N TYR A 31 12.79 13.00 -28.00
CA TYR A 31 14.04 12.71 -27.28
C TYR A 31 13.87 11.83 -26.05
N ALA A 32 12.67 11.73 -25.47
CA ALA A 32 12.49 10.98 -24.23
C ALA A 32 12.51 9.48 -24.50
N THR A 33 13.20 8.72 -23.65
CA THR A 33 13.20 7.24 -23.71
C THR A 33 12.08 6.64 -22.85
N VAL A 34 11.76 7.30 -21.74
CA VAL A 34 10.76 6.86 -20.77
C VAL A 34 9.89 8.04 -20.36
N ILE A 35 8.58 7.84 -20.40
CA ILE A 35 7.59 8.83 -19.96
C ILE A 35 7.06 8.41 -18.59
N ARG A 36 7.05 9.37 -17.64
CA ARG A 36 6.50 9.21 -16.31
C ARG A 36 5.53 10.35 -16.02
N VAL A 37 4.40 10.03 -15.42
CA VAL A 37 3.40 11.02 -14.97
C VAL A 37 3.56 11.27 -13.49
N LEU A 38 3.45 12.53 -13.07
CA LEU A 38 3.33 12.88 -11.66
C LEU A 38 1.88 12.77 -11.24
N ALA A 39 1.58 11.78 -10.40
CA ALA A 39 0.26 11.54 -9.84
C ALA A 39 0.25 11.85 -8.34
N HIS A 40 -0.88 12.32 -7.83
CA HIS A 40 -1.06 12.51 -6.40
C HIS A 40 -2.31 11.84 -5.87
N THR A 41 -2.25 11.39 -4.62
CA THR A 41 -3.40 10.79 -3.94
C THR A 41 -4.35 11.86 -3.39
N GLN A 42 -5.62 11.51 -3.19
CA GLN A 42 -6.65 12.41 -2.68
C GLN A 42 -7.00 12.11 -1.21
N LEU A 43 -6.04 12.32 -0.29
CA LEU A 43 -6.25 12.00 1.14
C LEU A 43 -7.41 12.76 1.81
N ARG A 44 -7.84 13.89 1.25
CA ARG A 44 -8.98 14.65 1.79
C ARG A 44 -10.31 13.91 1.67
N LYS A 45 -10.44 12.97 0.72
CA LYS A 45 -11.63 12.10 0.59
C LYS A 45 -11.70 11.10 1.75
N MET A 46 -10.54 10.62 2.20
CA MET A 46 -10.42 9.65 3.28
C MET A 46 -10.66 10.28 4.66
N LYS A 47 -11.90 10.24 5.15
CA LYS A 47 -12.29 10.82 6.46
C LYS A 47 -11.60 10.16 7.66
N GLY A 48 -11.12 8.93 7.53
CA GLY A 48 -10.44 8.18 8.59
C GLY A 48 -8.99 8.61 8.89
N LEU A 49 -8.36 9.37 7.98
CA LEU A 49 -6.99 9.87 8.16
C LEU A 49 -6.96 11.34 8.57
N LYS A 50 -6.11 11.67 9.54
CA LYS A 50 -5.89 13.06 9.99
C LYS A 50 -5.07 13.87 8.99
N GLN A 51 -4.26 13.20 8.17
CA GLN A 51 -3.36 13.84 7.20
C GLN A 51 -4.14 14.37 6.00
N LYS A 52 -4.00 15.68 5.72
CA LYS A 52 -4.64 16.34 4.56
C LYS A 52 -3.70 16.57 3.38
N LYS A 53 -2.39 16.39 3.58
CA LYS A 53 -1.35 16.59 2.55
C LYS A 53 -1.30 15.37 1.63
N ALA A 54 -1.53 15.60 0.34
CA ALA A 54 -1.43 14.59 -0.71
C ALA A 54 -0.02 13.98 -0.82
N HIS A 55 0.06 12.70 -1.16
CA HIS A 55 1.32 12.07 -1.55
C HIS A 55 1.50 12.21 -3.06
N LEU A 56 2.62 12.78 -3.49
CA LEU A 56 2.99 12.91 -4.91
C LEU A 56 3.98 11.79 -5.24
N MET A 57 3.77 11.11 -6.38
CA MET A 57 4.68 10.08 -6.88
C MET A 57 4.73 10.09 -8.40
N GLU A 58 5.86 9.67 -8.96
CA GLU A 58 5.96 9.38 -10.38
C GLU A 58 5.47 7.96 -10.68
N ILE A 59 4.73 7.81 -11.78
CA ILE A 59 4.26 6.53 -12.30
C ILE A 59 4.69 6.44 -13.76
N GLN A 60 5.39 5.37 -14.13
CA GLN A 60 5.82 5.17 -15.51
C GLN A 60 4.65 4.73 -16.40
N VAL A 61 4.53 5.35 -17.57
CA VAL A 61 3.55 4.95 -18.59
C VAL A 61 4.19 3.88 -19.49
N ASN A 62 3.53 2.73 -19.57
CA ASN A 62 3.98 1.56 -20.34
C ASN A 62 3.07 1.31 -21.54
N GLY A 63 3.57 0.54 -22.52
CA GLY A 63 2.86 0.23 -23.78
C GLY A 63 3.05 1.28 -24.88
N GLY A 64 2.87 0.88 -26.14
CA GLY A 64 2.90 1.78 -27.30
C GLY A 64 4.25 2.46 -27.58
N THR A 65 4.23 3.38 -28.55
CA THR A 65 5.37 4.25 -28.90
C THR A 65 5.52 5.42 -27.91
N ILE A 66 6.67 6.08 -27.87
CA ILE A 66 6.89 7.23 -26.97
C ILE A 66 5.89 8.35 -27.26
N ALA A 67 5.57 8.59 -28.54
CA ALA A 67 4.58 9.59 -28.94
C ALA A 67 3.20 9.28 -28.38
N GLU A 68 2.74 8.04 -28.54
CA GLU A 68 1.46 7.55 -27.98
C GLU A 68 1.42 7.67 -26.46
N LYS A 69 2.53 7.37 -25.75
CA LYS A 69 2.59 7.51 -24.29
C LYS A 69 2.39 8.96 -23.84
N VAL A 70 2.98 9.92 -24.55
CA VAL A 70 2.82 11.36 -24.26
C VAL A 70 1.37 11.78 -24.48
N ASP A 71 0.78 11.40 -25.61
CA ASP A 71 -0.61 11.75 -25.94
C ASP A 71 -1.61 11.10 -24.98
N TYR A 72 -1.39 9.83 -24.64
CA TYR A 72 -2.13 9.11 -23.62
C TYR A 72 -2.04 9.85 -22.27
N ALA A 73 -0.83 10.10 -21.77
CA ALA A 73 -0.62 10.79 -20.50
C ALA A 73 -1.30 12.16 -20.44
N TYR A 74 -1.17 12.96 -21.51
CA TYR A 74 -1.78 14.28 -21.59
C TYR A 74 -3.31 14.21 -21.60
N GLY A 75 -3.89 13.21 -22.28
CA GLY A 75 -5.35 12.98 -22.30
C GLY A 75 -5.96 12.58 -20.94
N PHE A 76 -5.15 12.13 -19.99
CA PHE A 76 -5.55 11.82 -18.61
C PHE A 76 -5.37 12.99 -17.63
N PHE A 77 -4.80 14.11 -18.05
CA PHE A 77 -4.69 15.27 -17.17
C PHE A 77 -6.09 15.76 -16.76
N GLU A 78 -6.19 16.24 -15.53
CA GLU A 78 -7.44 16.67 -14.87
C GLU A 78 -8.48 15.56 -14.60
N LYS A 79 -8.23 14.34 -15.07
CA LYS A 79 -9.09 13.17 -14.84
C LYS A 79 -8.60 12.34 -13.66
N GLN A 80 -9.52 11.68 -12.98
CA GLN A 80 -9.21 10.73 -11.92
C GLN A 80 -9.01 9.35 -12.54
N ILE A 81 -7.97 8.64 -12.11
CA ILE A 81 -7.70 7.26 -12.53
C ILE A 81 -8.08 6.36 -11.34
N PRO A 82 -9.18 5.59 -11.45
CA PRO A 82 -9.55 4.64 -10.42
C PRO A 82 -8.63 3.41 -10.43
N VAL A 83 -8.64 2.65 -9.34
CA VAL A 83 -7.71 1.52 -9.13
C VAL A 83 -8.00 0.36 -10.07
N ASP A 84 -9.28 0.14 -10.39
CA ASP A 84 -9.77 -0.88 -11.34
C ASP A 84 -9.25 -0.67 -12.78
N ALA A 85 -8.90 0.56 -13.15
CA ALA A 85 -8.29 0.87 -14.44
C ALA A 85 -6.79 0.48 -14.51
N VAL A 86 -6.13 0.27 -13.36
CA VAL A 86 -4.69 -0.03 -13.29
C VAL A 86 -4.42 -1.49 -12.97
N PHE A 87 -5.21 -2.08 -12.07
CA PHE A 87 -5.04 -3.45 -11.60
C PHE A 87 -6.29 -4.28 -11.85
N GLN A 88 -6.10 -5.56 -12.12
CA GLN A 88 -7.18 -6.49 -12.34
C GLN A 88 -7.38 -7.44 -11.15
N LYS A 89 -8.58 -8.00 -11.03
CA LYS A 89 -8.84 -9.09 -10.08
C LYS A 89 -7.96 -10.30 -10.46
N ASP A 90 -7.48 -11.02 -9.45
CA ASP A 90 -6.63 -12.22 -9.57
C ASP A 90 -5.22 -11.95 -10.15
N GLU A 91 -4.88 -10.70 -10.44
CA GLU A 91 -3.53 -10.29 -10.82
C GLU A 91 -2.55 -10.38 -9.64
N MET A 92 -1.29 -10.68 -9.95
CA MET A 92 -0.19 -10.65 -9.00
C MET A 92 0.51 -9.29 -9.01
N ILE A 93 0.54 -8.64 -7.85
CA ILE A 93 1.17 -7.33 -7.65
C ILE A 93 2.32 -7.42 -6.65
N ASP A 94 3.21 -6.44 -6.73
CA ASP A 94 4.25 -6.20 -5.73
C ASP A 94 3.85 -5.00 -4.87
N ILE A 95 4.01 -5.15 -3.56
CA ILE A 95 3.75 -4.09 -2.59
C ILE A 95 5.07 -3.52 -2.12
N ILE A 96 5.24 -2.22 -2.30
CA ILE A 96 6.42 -1.49 -1.89
C ILE A 96 6.01 -0.53 -0.77
N GLY A 97 6.82 -0.49 0.28
CA GLY A 97 6.53 0.40 1.39
C GLY A 97 7.57 0.36 2.49
N VAL A 98 7.25 1.04 3.58
CA VAL A 98 8.14 1.16 4.73
C VAL A 98 7.56 0.38 5.89
N THR A 99 8.33 -0.55 6.46
CA THR A 99 7.87 -1.42 7.55
C THR A 99 7.53 -0.65 8.83
N LYS A 100 6.74 -1.26 9.73
CA LYS A 100 6.44 -0.67 11.04
C LYS A 100 7.74 -0.40 11.80
N GLY A 101 7.92 0.83 12.28
CA GLY A 101 9.07 1.20 13.10
C GLY A 101 8.98 0.51 14.46
N LYS A 102 10.09 -0.09 14.90
CA LYS A 102 10.21 -0.69 16.24
C LYS A 102 11.24 0.04 17.12
N GLY A 103 11.92 1.05 16.58
CA GLY A 103 12.91 1.85 17.29
C GLY A 103 14.26 1.15 17.37
N TYR A 104 15.03 1.44 18.43
CA TYR A 104 16.31 0.79 18.69
C TYR A 104 16.08 -0.56 19.35
N GLU A 105 16.50 -1.63 18.70
CA GLU A 105 16.35 -3.00 19.19
C GLU A 105 17.69 -3.68 19.42
N GLY A 106 17.68 -4.65 20.36
CA GLY A 106 18.83 -5.52 20.63
C GLY A 106 19.11 -6.51 19.51
N VAL A 107 20.28 -7.15 19.56
CA VAL A 107 20.72 -8.11 18.52
C VAL A 107 19.75 -9.27 18.31
N VAL A 108 19.12 -9.74 19.38
CA VAL A 108 18.22 -10.91 19.35
C VAL A 108 16.99 -10.65 18.50
N THR A 109 16.31 -9.52 18.68
CA THR A 109 15.07 -9.22 17.93
C THR A 109 15.35 -8.61 16.56
N ARG A 110 16.49 -7.91 16.40
CA ARG A 110 16.91 -7.31 15.13
C ARG A 110 17.44 -8.35 14.13
N TRP A 111 18.26 -9.29 14.59
CA TRP A 111 18.97 -10.26 13.74
C TRP A 111 18.59 -11.72 13.99
N GLY A 112 17.74 -12.02 14.98
CA GLY A 112 17.32 -13.38 15.27
C GLY A 112 18.38 -14.25 15.96
N VAL A 113 19.44 -13.65 16.52
CA VAL A 113 20.50 -14.42 17.19
C VAL A 113 20.00 -15.10 18.47
N THR A 114 20.46 -16.32 18.72
CA THR A 114 20.14 -17.07 19.93
C THR A 114 20.61 -16.32 21.19
N ARG A 115 19.80 -16.36 22.25
CA ARG A 115 20.18 -15.83 23.56
C ARG A 115 21.29 -16.69 24.16
N LEU A 116 22.20 -16.07 24.91
CA LEU A 116 23.23 -16.82 25.64
C LEU A 116 22.61 -17.66 26.77
N PRO A 117 23.34 -18.65 27.33
CA PRO A 117 22.88 -19.42 28.48
C PRO A 117 22.63 -18.57 29.73
N ARG A 118 21.61 -18.91 30.54
CA ARG A 118 21.14 -18.08 31.68
C ARG A 118 22.23 -17.57 32.62
N LYS A 119 23.28 -18.37 32.85
CA LYS A 119 24.36 -18.08 33.80
C LYS A 119 25.49 -17.20 33.22
N THR A 120 25.34 -16.59 32.04
CA THR A 120 26.36 -15.67 31.52
C THR A 120 26.42 -14.37 32.30
N HIS A 121 27.63 -13.95 32.67
CA HIS A 121 27.88 -12.66 33.30
C HIS A 121 27.74 -11.50 32.29
N ARG A 122 27.25 -10.34 32.77
CA ARG A 122 27.03 -9.10 31.98
C ARG A 122 26.09 -9.28 30.77
N GLY A 123 24.99 -9.98 30.98
CA GLY A 123 23.84 -9.97 30.08
C GLY A 123 23.74 -11.15 29.11
N LEU A 124 22.49 -11.45 28.74
CA LEU A 124 22.10 -12.66 28.01
C LEU A 124 21.77 -12.39 26.53
N ARG A 125 21.30 -11.18 26.21
CA ARG A 125 20.77 -10.79 24.89
C ARG A 125 21.83 -10.05 24.08
N LYS A 126 22.99 -10.69 23.91
CA LYS A 126 24.17 -10.16 23.20
C LYS A 126 24.80 -11.23 22.33
N VAL A 127 25.56 -10.80 21.33
CA VAL A 127 26.49 -11.70 20.61
C VAL A 127 27.75 -11.83 21.47
N ALA A 128 28.25 -13.05 21.65
CA ALA A 128 29.41 -13.32 22.50
C ALA A 128 30.72 -12.80 21.88
N CYS A 129 31.10 -13.33 20.70
CA CYS A 129 32.29 -12.91 19.96
C CYS A 129 31.85 -12.09 18.73
N ILE A 130 32.43 -10.91 18.55
CA ILE A 130 32.11 -9.97 17.46
C ILE A 130 33.16 -9.95 16.34
N GLY A 131 34.20 -10.79 16.43
CA GLY A 131 35.27 -10.87 15.44
C GLY A 131 36.49 -11.61 15.99
N ALA A 132 37.33 -12.13 15.08
CA ALA A 132 38.65 -12.64 15.42
C ALA A 132 39.62 -11.49 15.76
N TRP A 133 40.82 -11.83 16.27
CA TRP A 133 41.85 -10.84 16.57
C TRP A 133 42.31 -10.10 15.30
N HIS A 134 42.63 -10.85 14.26
CA HIS A 134 42.98 -10.32 12.94
C HIS A 134 41.84 -10.67 11.98
N PRO A 135 41.17 -9.70 11.34
CA PRO A 135 41.50 -8.27 11.24
C PRO A 135 41.09 -7.43 12.47
N ALA A 136 41.83 -6.35 12.75
CA ALA A 136 41.59 -5.42 13.87
C ALA A 136 40.40 -4.47 13.63
N ARG A 137 39.27 -5.01 13.14
CA ARG A 137 38.01 -4.29 12.90
C ARG A 137 36.83 -5.25 13.01
N VAL A 138 35.70 -4.73 13.50
CA VAL A 138 34.44 -5.49 13.50
C VAL A 138 33.87 -5.49 12.08
N SER A 139 33.51 -6.67 11.57
CA SER A 139 32.88 -6.78 10.25
C SER A 139 31.47 -6.19 10.24
N TYR A 140 31.07 -5.58 9.12
CA TYR A 140 29.72 -5.07 8.92
C TYR A 140 28.65 -6.18 8.90
N THR A 141 29.06 -7.43 8.63
CA THR A 141 28.17 -8.60 8.63
C THR A 141 27.82 -9.08 10.05
N VAL A 142 28.52 -8.58 11.08
CA VAL A 142 28.30 -9.01 12.46
C VAL A 142 26.99 -8.42 12.99
N ALA A 143 26.15 -9.27 13.57
CA ALA A 143 24.89 -8.86 14.17
C ALA A 143 25.12 -7.89 15.34
N ARG A 144 24.67 -6.63 15.17
CA ARG A 144 24.74 -5.56 16.18
C ARG A 144 23.37 -4.96 16.46
N ALA A 145 23.16 -4.50 17.70
CA ALA A 145 21.96 -3.76 18.06
C ALA A 145 21.85 -2.48 17.23
N GLY A 146 20.65 -1.95 17.08
CA GLY A 146 20.41 -0.78 16.24
C GLY A 146 18.96 -0.65 15.85
N GLN A 147 18.69 0.24 14.89
CA GLN A 147 17.35 0.44 14.36
C GLN A 147 16.77 -0.86 13.78
N ASN A 148 15.55 -1.19 14.21
CA ASN A 148 14.72 -2.22 13.59
C ASN A 148 13.38 -1.64 13.15
N GLY A 149 12.94 -2.06 11.96
CA GLY A 149 11.76 -1.50 11.32
C GLY A 149 11.97 -0.09 10.75
N TYR A 150 10.93 0.43 10.10
CA TYR A 150 11.03 1.64 9.28
C TYR A 150 12.02 1.50 8.12
N HIS A 151 12.15 0.29 7.58
CA HIS A 151 12.98 0.00 6.42
C HIS A 151 12.13 -0.08 5.17
N HIS A 152 12.65 0.40 4.04
CA HIS A 152 12.03 0.22 2.73
C HIS A 152 12.10 -1.26 2.32
N ARG A 153 10.95 -1.86 1.98
CA ARG A 153 10.83 -3.27 1.61
C ARG A 153 9.83 -3.43 0.48
N THR A 154 10.04 -4.50 -0.29
CA THR A 154 9.13 -4.95 -1.35
C THR A 154 8.65 -6.34 -0.99
N GLU A 155 7.35 -6.51 -0.81
CA GLU A 155 6.69 -7.80 -0.72
C GLU A 155 6.16 -8.15 -2.11
N MET A 156 6.77 -9.17 -2.73
CA MET A 156 6.44 -9.56 -4.11
C MET A 156 5.29 -10.57 -4.13
N ASN A 157 4.68 -10.72 -5.31
CA ASN A 157 3.75 -11.81 -5.62
C ASN A 157 2.53 -11.85 -4.68
N LYS A 158 1.89 -10.71 -4.49
CA LYS A 158 0.65 -10.59 -3.73
C LYS A 158 -0.53 -10.65 -4.70
N LYS A 159 -1.38 -11.65 -4.52
CA LYS A 159 -2.58 -11.79 -5.35
C LYS A 159 -3.67 -10.81 -4.91
N ILE A 160 -4.33 -10.17 -5.86
CA ILE A 160 -5.53 -9.39 -5.62
C ILE A 160 -6.74 -10.32 -5.60
N TYR A 161 -7.42 -10.43 -4.47
CA TYR A 161 -8.63 -11.26 -4.36
C TYR A 161 -9.90 -10.50 -4.78
N ARG A 162 -9.95 -9.20 -4.51
CA ARG A 162 -11.11 -8.37 -4.84
C ARG A 162 -10.72 -6.89 -4.89
N LEU A 163 -11.31 -6.19 -5.83
CA LEU A 163 -11.31 -4.74 -5.95
C LEU A 163 -12.73 -4.28 -5.62
N GLY A 164 -12.91 -3.53 -4.54
CA GLY A 164 -14.19 -2.98 -4.16
C GLY A 164 -14.22 -1.49 -4.48
N LYS A 165 -15.21 -1.05 -5.26
CA LYS A 165 -15.32 0.33 -5.71
C LYS A 165 -16.50 1.03 -5.06
N SER A 166 -16.24 2.17 -4.43
CA SER A 166 -17.26 2.92 -3.69
C SER A 166 -18.45 3.28 -4.58
N GLY A 167 -19.65 2.91 -4.13
CA GLY A 167 -20.91 3.18 -4.85
C GLY A 167 -21.35 2.06 -5.80
N ASP A 168 -20.51 1.06 -6.05
CA ASP A 168 -20.85 -0.14 -6.82
C ASP A 168 -21.14 -1.31 -5.86
N GLU A 169 -21.92 -2.31 -6.31
CA GLU A 169 -22.17 -3.55 -5.56
C GLU A 169 -20.86 -4.29 -5.19
N SER A 170 -19.81 -4.08 -5.98
CA SER A 170 -18.47 -4.61 -5.74
C SER A 170 -17.88 -4.17 -4.40
N HIS A 171 -18.32 -3.03 -3.83
CA HIS A 171 -17.89 -2.50 -2.54
C HIS A 171 -18.37 -3.36 -1.37
N GLN A 172 -19.57 -3.92 -1.45
CA GLN A 172 -20.09 -4.75 -0.37
C GLN A 172 -19.22 -6.00 -0.20
N ALA A 173 -18.90 -6.42 1.01
CA ALA A 173 -18.13 -7.63 1.28
C ALA A 173 -18.98 -8.91 1.21
N VAL A 174 -19.92 -8.97 0.27
CA VAL A 174 -20.83 -10.09 0.04
C VAL A 174 -20.22 -11.04 -0.97
N THR A 175 -20.39 -12.33 -0.73
CA THR A 175 -20.03 -13.41 -1.66
C THR A 175 -21.29 -14.18 -2.08
N GLU A 176 -21.21 -14.99 -3.13
CA GLU A 176 -22.34 -15.81 -3.63
C GLU A 176 -22.96 -16.73 -2.55
N PHE A 177 -22.21 -17.02 -1.49
CA PHE A 177 -22.62 -17.92 -0.41
C PHE A 177 -23.14 -17.18 0.84
N ASP A 178 -22.95 -15.85 0.90
CA ASP A 178 -23.40 -15.05 2.03
C ASP A 178 -24.91 -14.79 1.93
N ARG A 179 -25.63 -14.99 3.04
CA ARG A 179 -27.09 -14.74 3.12
C ARG A 179 -27.44 -13.28 3.41
N THR A 180 -26.49 -12.51 3.88
CA THR A 180 -26.69 -11.15 4.41
C THR A 180 -25.76 -10.19 3.70
N GLU A 181 -26.31 -9.04 3.33
CA GLU A 181 -25.49 -7.91 2.88
C GLU A 181 -24.62 -7.40 4.03
N LYS A 182 -23.32 -7.26 3.76
CA LYS A 182 -22.34 -6.76 4.73
C LYS A 182 -21.31 -5.92 4.01
N ASP A 183 -20.85 -4.87 4.68
CA ASP A 183 -19.74 -4.05 4.21
C ASP A 183 -18.38 -4.69 4.61
N ILE A 184 -17.29 -4.30 3.94
CA ILE A 184 -15.93 -4.75 4.26
C ILE A 184 -15.47 -4.29 5.65
N THR A 185 -16.12 -3.25 6.17
CA THR A 185 -15.77 -2.69 7.46
C THR A 185 -16.32 -3.57 8.58
N PRO A 186 -15.45 -4.07 9.47
CA PRO A 186 -15.91 -4.90 10.57
C PRO A 186 -16.73 -4.08 11.56
N MET A 187 -17.54 -4.75 12.39
CA MET A 187 -18.27 -4.05 13.45
C MET A 187 -17.33 -3.30 14.39
N GLY A 188 -17.60 -2.00 14.60
CA GLY A 188 -16.71 -1.09 15.35
C GLY A 188 -15.55 -0.50 14.52
N GLY A 189 -15.46 -0.84 13.24
CA GLY A 189 -14.43 -0.39 12.31
C GLY A 189 -13.06 -1.05 12.53
N PHE A 190 -12.12 -0.77 11.62
CA PHE A 190 -10.77 -1.30 11.75
C PHE A 190 -10.02 -0.62 12.92
N PRO A 191 -9.45 -1.37 13.88
CA PRO A 191 -8.82 -0.77 15.06
C PRO A 191 -7.72 0.22 14.70
N HIS A 192 -7.76 1.43 15.24
CA HIS A 192 -6.85 2.54 14.94
C HIS A 192 -6.85 3.03 13.48
N TYR A 193 -7.69 2.49 12.59
CA TYR A 193 -7.88 2.97 11.23
C TYR A 193 -9.20 3.73 11.11
N GLY A 194 -10.32 3.06 11.41
CA GLY A 194 -11.67 3.57 11.25
C GLY A 194 -12.45 2.77 10.20
N VAL A 195 -13.47 3.41 9.63
CA VAL A 195 -14.34 2.85 8.58
C VAL A 195 -13.71 3.11 7.20
N VAL A 196 -13.87 2.17 6.28
CA VAL A 196 -13.41 2.21 4.89
C VAL A 196 -14.63 2.49 4.00
N ASN A 197 -14.72 3.71 3.47
CA ASN A 197 -15.83 4.10 2.60
C ASN A 197 -15.43 4.24 1.13
N ASP A 198 -14.15 4.50 0.87
CA ASP A 198 -13.59 4.64 -0.47
C ASP A 198 -13.26 3.25 -1.06
N ASP A 199 -12.70 3.24 -2.28
CA ASP A 199 -12.23 2.03 -2.94
C ASP A 199 -11.21 1.26 -2.08
N TYR A 200 -11.29 -0.05 -2.12
CA TYR A 200 -10.39 -0.94 -1.39
C TYR A 200 -9.89 -2.08 -2.25
N ILE A 201 -8.76 -2.66 -1.82
CA ILE A 201 -8.16 -3.84 -2.45
C ILE A 201 -7.95 -4.89 -1.36
N LEU A 202 -8.47 -6.10 -1.59
CA LEU A 202 -8.12 -7.28 -0.82
C LEU A 202 -6.91 -7.95 -1.46
N ILE A 203 -5.83 -8.02 -0.69
CA ILE A 203 -4.56 -8.62 -1.09
C ILE A 203 -4.30 -9.88 -0.28
N ASN A 204 -3.57 -10.83 -0.86
CA ASN A 204 -3.18 -12.05 -0.17
C ASN A 204 -2.20 -11.77 0.99
N GLY A 205 -2.55 -12.22 2.19
CA GLY A 205 -1.66 -12.27 3.35
C GLY A 205 -1.35 -10.90 3.95
N CYS A 206 -0.14 -10.75 4.48
CA CYS A 206 0.29 -9.52 5.14
C CYS A 206 0.67 -8.41 4.15
N CYS A 207 0.77 -7.19 4.68
CA CYS A 207 1.25 -6.01 3.98
C CYS A 207 2.27 -5.26 4.85
N VAL A 208 3.25 -4.62 4.22
CA VAL A 208 4.28 -3.83 4.90
C VAL A 208 3.69 -2.60 5.59
N GLY A 209 4.20 -2.32 6.78
CA GLY A 209 3.90 -1.08 7.49
C GLY A 209 2.75 -1.19 8.50
N PRO A 210 2.55 -0.16 9.34
CA PRO A 210 1.39 -0.05 10.20
C PRO A 210 0.16 0.43 9.41
N LYS A 211 -1.01 0.34 10.04
CA LYS A 211 -2.25 0.96 9.56
C LYS A 211 -2.03 2.46 9.30
N LYS A 212 -2.75 3.03 8.34
CA LYS A 212 -2.67 4.46 7.90
C LYS A 212 -1.36 4.87 7.24
N ARG A 213 -0.47 3.92 6.90
CA ARG A 213 0.74 4.21 6.13
C ARG A 213 0.47 4.08 4.63
N VAL A 214 1.06 4.99 3.86
CA VAL A 214 1.09 4.86 2.40
C VAL A 214 1.88 3.62 2.00
N VAL A 215 1.28 2.83 1.11
CA VAL A 215 1.92 1.70 0.43
C VAL A 215 1.75 1.92 -1.07
N THR A 216 2.82 1.68 -1.82
CA THR A 216 2.81 1.79 -3.28
C THR A 216 2.64 0.40 -3.87
N LEU A 217 1.64 0.26 -4.74
CA LEU A 217 1.39 -0.98 -5.46
C LEU A 217 2.02 -0.85 -6.84
N ARG A 218 2.63 -1.94 -7.31
CA ARG A 218 3.23 -2.04 -8.62
C ARG A 218 2.81 -3.37 -9.23
N GLN A 219 2.59 -3.40 -10.53
CA GLN A 219 2.48 -4.67 -11.25
C GLN A 219 3.75 -5.52 -11.01
N SER A 220 3.59 -6.84 -10.97
CA SER A 220 4.74 -7.72 -10.76
C SER A 220 5.77 -7.50 -11.87
N LEU A 221 7.04 -7.36 -11.48
CA LEU A 221 8.12 -7.14 -12.44
C LEU A 221 8.36 -8.37 -13.31
N LEU A 222 8.06 -9.56 -12.77
CA LEU A 222 8.20 -10.82 -13.46
C LEU A 222 6.81 -11.30 -13.90
N LYS A 223 6.70 -11.71 -15.16
CA LYS A 223 5.47 -12.35 -15.66
C LYS A 223 5.26 -13.66 -14.88
N GLN A 224 4.17 -13.72 -14.12
CA GLN A 224 3.83 -14.89 -13.34
C GLN A 224 3.16 -15.94 -14.22
N THR A 225 3.68 -17.17 -14.19
CA THR A 225 3.15 -18.32 -14.95
C THR A 225 2.78 -19.50 -14.06
N SER A 226 2.99 -19.38 -12.75
CA SER A 226 2.67 -20.45 -11.80
C SER A 226 1.16 -20.65 -11.72
N ARG A 227 0.73 -21.89 -11.44
CA ARG A 227 -0.69 -22.24 -11.28
C ARG A 227 -1.38 -21.36 -10.24
N LEU A 228 -0.71 -21.11 -9.11
CA LEU A 228 -1.21 -20.24 -8.03
C LEU A 228 -1.46 -18.80 -8.50
N ALA A 229 -0.62 -18.29 -9.41
CA ALA A 229 -0.80 -16.95 -9.96
C ALA A 229 -1.97 -16.89 -10.95
N LEU A 230 -2.15 -17.91 -11.79
CA LEU A 230 -3.16 -17.93 -12.85
C LEU A 230 -4.57 -18.37 -12.38
N GLU A 231 -4.68 -18.98 -11.20
CA GLU A 231 -5.96 -19.48 -10.67
C GLU A 231 -6.96 -18.35 -10.40
N GLU A 232 -8.18 -18.43 -10.91
CA GLU A 232 -9.22 -17.46 -10.53
C GLU A 232 -9.81 -17.80 -9.16
N ILE A 233 -9.77 -16.85 -8.23
CA ILE A 233 -10.23 -17.09 -6.86
C ILE A 233 -11.68 -16.61 -6.70
N LYS A 234 -12.53 -17.56 -6.31
CA LYS A 234 -13.90 -17.28 -5.84
C LYS A 234 -13.92 -17.26 -4.32
N LEU A 235 -14.04 -16.06 -3.76
CA LEU A 235 -14.16 -15.88 -2.32
C LEU A 235 -15.48 -16.48 -1.83
N LYS A 236 -15.40 -17.36 -0.82
CA LYS A 236 -16.59 -17.99 -0.22
C LYS A 236 -17.15 -17.24 0.98
N PHE A 237 -16.30 -16.51 1.68
CA PHE A 237 -16.66 -15.77 2.88
C PHE A 237 -15.61 -14.71 3.15
N ILE A 238 -16.06 -13.52 3.55
CA ILE A 238 -15.22 -12.46 4.09
C ILE A 238 -15.63 -12.27 5.55
N ASP A 239 -14.68 -12.45 6.46
CA ASP A 239 -14.93 -12.23 7.88
C ASP A 239 -14.89 -10.74 8.20
N THR A 240 -16.01 -10.22 8.69
CA THR A 240 -16.19 -8.83 9.11
C THR A 240 -16.56 -8.74 10.60
N SER A 241 -16.23 -9.78 11.37
CA SER A 241 -16.35 -9.79 12.81
C SER A 241 -15.51 -8.68 13.48
N SER A 242 -15.88 -8.32 14.71
CA SER A 242 -15.18 -7.27 15.46
C SER A 242 -13.74 -7.67 15.76
N ASN A 243 -12.81 -6.79 15.41
CA ASN A 243 -11.38 -6.96 15.69
C ASN A 243 -10.95 -6.39 17.07
N LEU A 244 -11.89 -5.88 17.87
CA LEU A 244 -11.62 -5.28 19.19
C LEU A 244 -11.93 -6.23 20.35
N VAL A 245 -12.88 -7.13 20.17
CA VAL A 245 -13.32 -8.11 21.18
C VAL A 245 -13.57 -9.43 20.45
N MET A 246 -13.19 -10.57 21.04
CA MET A 246 -13.63 -11.88 20.54
C MET A 246 -15.13 -12.04 20.80
N ALA A 247 -15.94 -11.50 19.89
CA ALA A 247 -17.35 -11.81 19.81
C ALA A 247 -17.59 -12.49 18.46
N ALA A 248 -18.20 -13.67 18.50
CA ALA A 248 -18.79 -14.32 17.33
C ALA A 248 -20.06 -13.56 16.89
N SER A 249 -19.97 -12.23 16.77
CA SER A 249 -21.08 -11.39 16.41
C SER A 249 -21.03 -11.15 14.90
N ARG A 250 -22.02 -11.77 14.25
CA ARG A 250 -22.41 -11.61 12.86
C ARG A 250 -23.00 -10.19 12.62
N PRO A 251 -23.25 -9.77 11.36
CA PRO A 251 -23.72 -8.43 11.01
C PRO A 251 -24.81 -7.88 11.95
N PRO A 252 -24.92 -6.54 12.07
CA PRO A 252 -25.66 -5.85 13.13
C PRO A 252 -27.16 -6.23 13.28
N GLY A 253 -27.75 -6.91 12.29
CA GLY A 253 -29.11 -7.47 12.40
C GLY A 253 -29.23 -8.68 13.34
N GLU A 254 -28.17 -9.45 13.57
CA GLU A 254 -28.19 -10.67 14.40
C GLU A 254 -27.78 -10.46 15.86
N ALA A 255 -27.39 -9.23 16.24
CA ALA A 255 -27.12 -8.86 17.64
C ALA A 255 -28.37 -8.96 18.56
N GLN A 256 -29.54 -9.29 18.00
CA GLN A 256 -30.77 -9.61 18.73
C GLN A 256 -30.65 -10.81 19.66
N VAL A 257 -29.68 -11.72 19.45
CA VAL A 257 -29.50 -12.91 20.31
C VAL A 257 -29.19 -12.53 21.76
N SER A 258 -28.51 -11.41 21.99
CA SER A 258 -28.11 -10.94 23.33
C SER A 258 -29.07 -9.94 23.96
N GLY A 259 -30.31 -9.81 23.48
CA GLY A 259 -31.35 -8.97 24.09
C GLY A 259 -30.93 -7.52 24.40
N ARG A 260 -31.73 -6.81 25.19
CA ARG A 260 -31.42 -5.46 25.67
C ARG A 260 -30.75 -5.56 27.05
N LEU A 261 -29.48 -5.94 27.09
CA LEU A 261 -28.68 -5.83 28.31
C LEU A 261 -28.20 -4.37 28.46
N LYS A 262 -28.15 -3.86 29.70
CA LYS A 262 -27.82 -2.45 30.01
C LYS A 262 -26.55 -2.00 29.25
N ALA A 263 -26.69 -0.89 28.54
CA ALA A 263 -25.64 -0.22 27.78
C ALA A 263 -24.57 0.41 28.69
#